data_AF-A0A8X8XJ68-F1
#
_entry.id   AF-A0A8X8XJ68-F1
#
_cell.length_a   1.000
_cell.length_b   1.000
_cell.length_c   1.000
_cell.angle_alpha   90.00
_cell.angle_beta   90.00
_cell.angle_gamma   90.00
#
_symmetry.space_group_name_H-M   'P 1'
#
loop_
_entity.id
_entity.type
_entity.pdbx_description
1 polymer ?
#
loop_
_entity_poly.entity_id
_entity_poly.type
_entity_poly.pdbx_seq_one_letter_code
_entity_poly.pdbx_strand_id
1 'polypeptide(L)'
;MRTLLHLLNHSPFPTLSFLRSSFPSSYNPRHSTLRSFALMADELVRGNVLQNGVALITLDRPKALNAMNLDMDVKYKSYLDEWELDPRVKCVLVESSSSRAFSAGMDIKGVAAEIQKDKSTPLVQKVPLLSQNIIFVTLTNSFILTTLHAGGDVKQIATKNQLSDMIEVFTAEYSLICKIFEYKKPYICFMDGITMGFGIGLSGHGRYRLITEKTVLAMPENGIGLFPDVGFAYIAAKSPGEGAVGAYLGLTGNRISTPADALYVGLGSHYVPSGSLAALKDDLLATTFSEDPDHDIRTLLEKYSRNPESEPRLKLLLPRIISTFGSNKSVKEVIKELENHQLSGDSLVAEWAKDALQGLKKGGPFSLCLTDKHFSRVSSAQGNNNGELSKLTGVMKTEYRIAIRSSLRNDFSEGVRAVLIDKDQLYSSYTPSASFTTPVYVIMKSTSPLVSLVENFLVLFKLCNQNPKWNPPSPDEVNPAEVEALFEPLGPEIGELNV
;
A
#
# COMPACT_ATOMS: atom_id res chain seq x y z
N MET A 1 -7.23 13.18 70.06
CA MET A 1 -8.07 13.64 71.17
C MET A 1 -9.46 13.07 70.95
N ARG A 2 -9.82 12.00 71.66
CA ARG A 2 -10.73 12.01 72.83
C ARG A 2 -12.18 12.37 72.39
N THR A 3 -13.23 11.54 72.48
CA THR A 3 -13.55 10.44 73.40
C THR A 3 -14.86 9.72 72.93
N LEU A 4 -14.89 8.37 73.05
CA LEU A 4 -15.99 7.38 73.35
C LEU A 4 -17.49 7.75 73.09
N LEU A 5 -18.43 6.84 72.76
CA LEU A 5 -18.69 5.48 73.30
C LEU A 5 -19.76 4.72 72.47
N HIS A 6 -19.51 3.41 72.30
CA HIS A 6 -20.42 2.27 72.06
C HIS A 6 -21.73 2.29 72.91
N LEU A 7 -22.85 1.59 72.66
CA LEU A 7 -23.17 0.21 72.24
C LEU A 7 -24.72 0.09 72.21
N LEU A 8 -25.30 -0.83 71.43
CA LEU A 8 -26.24 -1.87 71.94
C LEU A 8 -26.73 -2.81 70.82
N ASN A 9 -26.50 -4.10 71.06
CA ASN A 9 -26.93 -5.27 70.29
C ASN A 9 -28.45 -5.55 70.45
N HIS A 10 -29.05 -6.28 69.50
CA HIS A 10 -29.68 -7.60 69.69
C HIS A 10 -30.65 -7.99 68.54
N SER A 11 -30.30 -9.04 67.79
CA SER A 11 -31.23 -10.00 67.13
C SER A 11 -31.84 -10.94 68.21
N PRO A 12 -32.84 -11.87 67.98
CA PRO A 12 -33.21 -12.60 66.73
C PRO A 12 -34.72 -12.97 66.49
N PHE A 13 -35.04 -13.47 65.27
CA PHE A 13 -36.01 -14.52 64.74
C PHE A 13 -37.29 -14.98 65.54
N PRO A 14 -38.28 -15.79 65.02
CA PRO A 14 -38.44 -16.51 63.72
C PRO A 14 -39.89 -16.65 63.10
N THR A 15 -39.92 -17.19 61.85
CA THR A 15 -40.84 -18.19 61.22
C THR A 15 -42.38 -18.10 61.21
N LEU A 16 -42.96 -18.32 60.01
CA LEU A 16 -44.05 -19.28 59.78
C LEU A 16 -44.06 -19.80 58.34
N SER A 17 -43.98 -21.13 58.21
CA SER A 17 -44.15 -21.93 57.00
C SER A 17 -45.61 -22.37 56.87
N PHE A 18 -46.14 -22.59 55.65
CA PHE A 18 -47.13 -23.65 55.40
C PHE A 18 -47.38 -23.94 53.89
N LEU A 19 -47.14 -25.21 53.54
CA LEU A 19 -47.76 -26.13 52.57
C LEU A 19 -47.80 -25.95 51.03
N ARG A 20 -47.50 -27.10 50.41
CA ARG A 20 -47.47 -27.57 49.02
C ARG A 20 -48.87 -27.82 48.44
N SER A 21 -49.01 -27.68 47.12
CA SER A 21 -49.70 -28.66 46.23
C SER A 21 -49.32 -28.44 44.75
N SER A 22 -49.56 -29.43 43.90
CA SER A 22 -48.87 -29.67 42.61
C SER A 22 -49.84 -29.76 41.40
N PHE A 23 -49.49 -29.06 40.31
CA PHE A 23 -49.71 -29.27 38.84
C PHE A 23 -51.12 -29.45 38.21
N PRO A 24 -51.34 -29.28 36.87
CA PRO A 24 -50.59 -28.54 35.81
C PRO A 24 -51.47 -27.69 34.83
N SER A 25 -50.81 -26.99 33.89
CA SER A 25 -51.23 -26.70 32.49
C SER A 25 -51.43 -25.23 32.07
N SER A 26 -50.69 -24.89 31.01
CA SER A 26 -50.90 -23.87 29.97
C SER A 26 -50.48 -22.40 30.22
N TYR A 27 -49.79 -21.90 29.18
CA TYR A 27 -49.53 -20.52 28.76
C TYR A 27 -48.14 -19.90 29.02
N ASN A 28 -47.40 -19.75 27.91
CA ASN A 28 -46.11 -19.08 27.67
C ASN A 28 -46.23 -17.53 27.84
N PRO A 29 -45.17 -16.68 27.80
CA PRO A 29 -43.77 -16.93 27.40
C PRO A 29 -42.69 -16.21 28.25
N ARG A 30 -41.53 -16.85 28.51
CA ARG A 30 -40.29 -16.10 28.85
C ARG A 30 -39.03 -16.79 28.31
N HIS A 31 -38.39 -16.07 27.39
CA HIS A 31 -36.94 -16.02 27.13
C HIS A 31 -36.19 -17.35 27.11
N SER A 32 -36.26 -18.03 25.97
CA SER A 32 -35.17 -18.90 25.52
C SER A 32 -33.96 -18.04 25.15
N THR A 33 -32.82 -18.41 25.73
CA THR A 33 -31.46 -18.01 25.43
C THR A 33 -31.18 -18.03 23.93
N LEU A 34 -31.40 -16.90 23.26
CA LEU A 34 -30.71 -16.58 22.02
C LEU A 34 -29.26 -16.27 22.39
N ARG A 35 -28.43 -17.31 22.46
CA ARG A 35 -27.02 -17.16 22.14
C ARG A 35 -27.00 -16.49 20.78
N SER A 36 -26.63 -15.22 20.77
CA SER A 36 -26.31 -14.49 19.56
C SER A 36 -25.16 -15.22 18.87
N PHE A 37 -25.48 -16.12 17.96
CA PHE A 37 -24.69 -16.30 16.76
C PHE A 37 -24.85 -15.02 15.92
N ALA A 38 -24.35 -13.91 16.47
CA ALA A 38 -23.86 -12.85 15.62
C ALA A 38 -22.70 -13.51 14.87
N LEU A 39 -22.85 -13.64 13.56
CA LEU A 39 -21.74 -13.87 12.65
C LEU A 39 -20.63 -12.91 13.09
N MET A 40 -19.58 -13.44 13.73
CA MET A 40 -18.34 -12.70 13.92
C MET A 40 -17.86 -12.41 12.52
N ALA A 41 -18.04 -11.18 12.04
CA ALA A 41 -17.27 -10.71 10.91
C ALA A 41 -15.80 -10.93 11.30
N ASP A 42 -15.03 -11.65 10.48
CA ASP A 42 -13.60 -11.82 10.72
C ASP A 42 -12.98 -10.42 10.82
N GLU A 43 -12.57 -10.02 12.04
CA GLU A 43 -11.97 -8.72 12.28
C GLU A 43 -10.58 -8.70 11.61
N LEU A 44 -10.48 -8.00 10.47
CA LEU A 44 -9.27 -7.99 9.62
C LEU A 44 -8.08 -7.27 10.26
N VAL A 45 -8.33 -6.35 11.20
CA VAL A 45 -7.33 -5.69 12.04
C VAL A 45 -7.79 -5.81 13.48
N ARG A 46 -7.11 -6.67 14.25
CA ARG A 46 -7.40 -6.87 15.67
C ARG A 46 -6.50 -5.99 16.51
N GLY A 47 -7.08 -5.34 17.53
CA GLY A 47 -6.34 -4.52 18.47
C GLY A 47 -6.65 -4.89 19.92
N ASN A 48 -5.61 -5.06 20.74
CA ASN A 48 -5.76 -5.36 22.16
C ASN A 48 -4.63 -4.77 23.00
N VAL A 49 -4.98 -4.14 24.13
CA VAL A 49 -4.01 -3.70 25.14
C VAL A 49 -3.84 -4.81 26.17
N LEU A 50 -2.61 -5.27 26.35
CA LEU A 50 -2.24 -6.32 27.28
C LEU A 50 -1.93 -5.76 28.68
N GLN A 51 -1.97 -6.61 29.70
CA GLN A 51 -1.81 -6.19 31.10
C GLN A 51 -0.46 -5.52 31.39
N ASN A 52 0.60 -5.90 30.67
CA ASN A 52 1.92 -5.31 30.83
C ASN A 52 2.08 -3.97 30.06
N GLY A 53 1.05 -3.51 29.36
CA GLY A 53 1.05 -2.23 28.65
C GLY A 53 1.45 -2.29 27.17
N VAL A 54 1.70 -3.48 26.61
CA VAL A 54 1.85 -3.64 25.15
C VAL A 54 0.48 -3.53 24.49
N ALA A 55 0.32 -2.58 23.58
CA ALA A 55 -0.82 -2.53 22.67
C ALA A 55 -0.49 -3.26 21.37
N LEU A 56 -1.17 -4.38 21.13
CA LEU A 56 -0.91 -5.26 20.00
C LEU A 56 -1.92 -5.00 18.88
N ILE A 57 -1.42 -4.77 17.67
CA ILE A 57 -2.18 -4.74 16.42
C ILE A 57 -1.79 -5.98 15.60
N THR A 58 -2.76 -6.81 15.24
CA THR A 58 -2.54 -7.95 14.34
C THR A 58 -3.28 -7.74 13.03
N LEU A 59 -2.55 -7.71 11.92
CA LEU A 59 -3.11 -7.76 10.57
C LEU A 59 -3.56 -9.20 10.25
N ASP A 60 -4.86 -9.42 10.09
CA ASP A 60 -5.49 -10.73 9.92
C ASP A 60 -6.27 -10.85 8.61
N ARG A 61 -5.55 -10.65 7.49
CA ARG A 61 -6.08 -10.86 6.15
C ARG A 61 -5.12 -11.71 5.29
N PRO A 62 -4.74 -12.92 5.75
CA PRO A 62 -3.67 -13.71 5.15
C PRO A 62 -3.93 -14.10 3.68
N LYS A 63 -5.20 -14.30 3.30
CA LYS A 63 -5.61 -14.63 1.91
C LYS A 63 -5.28 -13.52 0.91
N ALA A 64 -5.26 -12.26 1.37
CA ALA A 64 -4.90 -11.09 0.58
C ALA A 64 -3.48 -10.60 0.88
N LEU A 65 -2.63 -11.41 1.52
CA LEU A 65 -1.29 -11.02 1.98
C LEU A 65 -1.31 -9.73 2.84
N ASN A 66 -2.37 -9.57 3.64
CA ASN A 66 -2.61 -8.38 4.45
C ASN A 66 -2.59 -7.07 3.65
N ALA A 67 -3.07 -7.10 2.40
CA ALA A 67 -3.38 -5.88 1.68
C ALA A 67 -4.44 -5.07 2.44
N MET A 68 -4.16 -3.81 2.71
CA MET A 68 -4.98 -2.90 3.50
C MET A 68 -6.15 -2.36 2.70
N ASN A 69 -7.27 -2.13 3.35
CA ASN A 69 -8.42 -1.46 2.78
C ASN A 69 -8.94 -0.39 3.75
N LEU A 70 -9.87 0.44 3.29
CA LEU A 70 -10.42 1.55 4.06
C LEU A 70 -10.86 1.17 5.49
N ASP A 71 -11.58 0.06 5.64
CA ASP A 71 -12.05 -0.41 6.95
C ASP A 71 -10.88 -0.73 7.89
N MET A 72 -9.85 -1.39 7.37
CA MET A 72 -8.62 -1.69 8.12
C MET A 72 -7.89 -0.40 8.50
N ASP A 73 -7.81 0.59 7.61
CA ASP A 73 -7.08 1.85 7.84
C ASP A 73 -7.73 2.69 8.94
N VAL A 74 -9.06 2.87 8.82
CA VAL A 74 -9.86 3.59 9.82
C VAL A 74 -9.76 2.90 11.18
N LYS A 75 -9.87 1.56 11.20
CA LYS A 75 -9.79 0.80 12.44
C LYS A 75 -8.41 0.88 13.07
N TYR A 76 -7.35 0.72 12.28
CA TYR A 76 -5.97 0.85 12.73
C TYR A 76 -5.72 2.22 13.35
N LYS A 77 -6.10 3.29 12.64
CA LYS A 77 -5.93 4.66 13.13
C LYS A 77 -6.71 4.90 14.41
N SER A 78 -7.93 4.37 14.53
CA SER A 78 -8.74 4.48 15.75
C SER A 78 -8.06 3.89 16.97
N TYR A 79 -7.38 2.74 16.82
CA TYR A 79 -6.59 2.15 17.89
C TYR A 79 -5.42 3.05 18.29
N LEU A 80 -4.68 3.59 17.32
CA LEU A 80 -3.59 4.52 17.61
C LEU A 80 -4.07 5.78 18.33
N ASP A 81 -5.19 6.36 17.90
CA ASP A 81 -5.78 7.55 18.51
C ASP A 81 -6.21 7.28 19.97
N GLU A 82 -6.88 6.16 20.24
CA GLU A 82 -7.28 5.76 21.59
C GLU A 82 -6.06 5.52 22.49
N TRP A 83 -5.10 4.74 22.00
CA TRP A 83 -3.98 4.27 22.82
C TRP A 83 -2.89 5.31 23.04
N GLU A 84 -2.84 6.38 22.24
CA GLU A 84 -1.86 7.44 22.44
C GLU A 84 -2.10 8.13 23.79
N LEU A 85 -3.36 8.36 24.16
CA LEU A 85 -3.76 9.04 25.39
C LEU A 85 -3.87 8.10 26.61
N ASP A 86 -3.90 6.78 26.40
CA ASP A 86 -4.02 5.81 27.49
C ASP A 86 -2.69 5.63 28.24
N PRO A 87 -2.55 6.04 29.51
CA PRO A 87 -1.29 5.93 30.25
C PRO A 87 -0.87 4.47 30.54
N ARG A 88 -1.78 3.49 30.38
CA ARG A 88 -1.47 2.06 30.52
C ARG A 88 -0.66 1.54 29.34
N VAL A 89 -0.83 2.13 28.15
CA VAL A 89 -0.09 1.72 26.95
C VAL A 89 1.32 2.28 27.00
N LYS A 90 2.30 1.38 26.98
CA LYS A 90 3.75 1.66 27.03
C LYS A 90 4.39 1.62 25.65
N CYS A 91 3.92 0.75 24.76
CA CYS A 91 4.36 0.66 23.37
C CYS A 91 3.27 0.05 22.49
N VAL A 92 3.42 0.22 21.17
CA VAL A 92 2.59 -0.45 20.16
C VAL A 92 3.44 -1.49 19.43
N LEU A 93 2.96 -2.73 19.39
CA LEU A 93 3.49 -3.80 18.56
C LEU A 93 2.53 -4.09 17.42
N VAL A 94 3.05 -4.13 16.20
CA VAL A 94 2.32 -4.46 14.98
C VAL A 94 2.88 -5.74 14.40
N GLU A 95 2.01 -6.71 14.20
CA GLU A 95 2.37 -8.01 13.66
C GLU A 95 1.37 -8.50 12.61
N SER A 96 1.76 -9.60 11.97
CA SER A 96 0.94 -10.30 10.99
C SER A 96 0.50 -11.65 11.53
N SER A 97 -0.74 -12.03 11.24
CA SER A 97 -1.24 -13.40 11.36
C SER A 97 -0.58 -14.40 10.39
N SER A 98 0.16 -13.90 9.39
CA SER A 98 0.68 -14.64 8.25
C SER A 98 2.20 -14.65 8.25
N SER A 99 2.80 -15.84 8.11
CA SER A 99 4.25 -15.97 7.91
C SER A 99 4.72 -15.65 6.48
N ARG A 100 3.79 -15.29 5.57
CA ARG A 100 4.11 -15.00 4.16
C ARG A 100 4.28 -13.50 3.89
N ALA A 101 3.58 -12.66 4.65
CA ALA A 101 3.52 -11.23 4.42
C ALA A 101 3.24 -10.51 5.73
N PHE A 102 3.93 -9.39 5.93
CA PHE A 102 3.52 -8.37 6.88
C PHE A 102 2.32 -7.61 6.30
N SER A 103 2.53 -6.93 5.16
CA SER A 103 1.47 -6.29 4.36
C SER A 103 1.95 -6.04 2.92
N ALA A 104 1.13 -6.42 1.94
CA ALA A 104 1.44 -6.31 0.52
C ALA A 104 0.90 -5.02 -0.15
N GLY A 105 0.60 -3.97 0.62
CA GLY A 105 0.18 -2.67 0.12
C GLY A 105 -1.34 -2.45 0.17
N MET A 106 -1.85 -1.52 -0.63
CA MET A 106 -3.28 -1.25 -0.76
C MET A 106 -4.01 -2.42 -1.45
N ASP A 107 -5.28 -2.64 -1.09
CA ASP A 107 -6.17 -3.59 -1.77
C ASP A 107 -6.66 -3.06 -3.12
N ILE A 108 -5.72 -2.96 -4.05
CA ILE A 108 -5.98 -2.52 -5.41
C ILE A 108 -6.96 -3.46 -6.12
N LYS A 109 -7.06 -4.74 -5.71
CA LYS A 109 -8.07 -5.66 -6.27
C LYS A 109 -9.49 -5.28 -5.85
N GLY A 110 -9.68 -4.86 -4.60
CA GLY A 110 -10.94 -4.29 -4.13
C GLY A 110 -11.30 -3.04 -4.94
N VAL A 111 -10.36 -2.11 -5.07
CA VAL A 111 -10.52 -0.89 -5.89
C VAL A 111 -10.86 -1.23 -7.34
N ALA A 112 -10.14 -2.18 -7.95
CA ALA A 112 -10.39 -2.63 -9.33
C ALA A 112 -11.77 -3.25 -9.54
N ALA A 113 -12.24 -4.02 -8.55
CA ALA A 113 -13.55 -4.66 -8.62
C ALA A 113 -14.69 -3.62 -8.57
N GLU A 114 -14.54 -2.56 -7.78
CA GLU A 114 -15.50 -1.44 -7.78
C GLU A 114 -15.47 -0.67 -9.10
N ILE A 115 -14.27 -0.39 -9.64
CA ILE A 115 -14.11 0.24 -10.97
C ILE A 115 -14.81 -0.61 -12.07
N GLN A 116 -14.71 -1.94 -12.02
CA GLN A 116 -15.35 -2.82 -13.01
C GLN A 116 -16.87 -2.96 -12.89
N LYS A 117 -17.44 -2.72 -11.70
CA LYS A 117 -18.91 -2.74 -11.52
C LYS A 117 -19.58 -1.58 -12.25
N ASP A 118 -18.85 -0.49 -12.51
CA ASP A 118 -19.31 0.63 -13.33
C ASP A 118 -19.18 0.33 -14.84
N LYS A 119 -20.09 -0.51 -15.36
CA LYS A 119 -20.16 -0.86 -16.79
C LYS A 119 -20.74 0.25 -17.68
N SER A 120 -21.05 1.44 -17.14
CA SER A 120 -21.70 2.52 -17.90
C SER A 120 -20.70 3.46 -18.58
N THR A 121 -19.42 3.37 -18.22
CA THR A 121 -18.36 4.23 -18.74
C THR A 121 -17.53 3.45 -19.77
N PRO A 122 -17.50 3.84 -21.06
CA PRO A 122 -16.59 3.21 -22.02
C PRO A 122 -15.14 3.44 -21.58
N LEU A 123 -14.36 2.37 -21.45
CA LEU A 123 -12.92 2.35 -21.08
C LEU A 123 -12.00 3.05 -22.10
N VAL A 124 -12.56 3.79 -23.07
CA VAL A 124 -11.81 4.57 -24.05
C VAL A 124 -12.61 5.85 -24.35
N GLN A 125 -12.21 6.99 -23.79
CA GLN A 125 -12.55 8.28 -24.39
C GLN A 125 -11.59 8.54 -25.55
N LYS A 126 -12.10 8.51 -26.79
CA LYS A 126 -11.43 9.18 -27.90
C LYS A 126 -11.42 10.67 -27.59
N VAL A 127 -10.25 11.24 -27.35
CA VAL A 127 -10.05 12.70 -27.35
C VAL A 127 -10.38 13.20 -28.76
N PRO A 128 -11.41 14.06 -28.96
CA PRO A 128 -11.59 14.70 -30.25
C PRO A 128 -10.51 15.79 -30.37
N LEU A 129 -9.61 15.61 -31.32
CA LEU A 129 -8.75 16.70 -31.81
C LEU A 129 -9.67 17.80 -32.37
N LEU A 130 -9.91 18.84 -31.59
CA LEU A 130 -10.55 20.07 -32.07
C LEU A 130 -9.49 20.91 -32.79
N SER A 131 -9.54 20.88 -34.13
CA SER A 131 -9.48 22.09 -34.98
C SER A 131 -9.22 21.73 -36.44
N GLN A 132 -10.24 21.32 -37.20
CA GLN A 132 -10.37 21.72 -38.61
C GLN A 132 -11.85 21.89 -39.00
N ASN A 133 -12.14 23.07 -39.55
CA ASN A 133 -13.45 23.60 -39.93
C ASN A 133 -14.21 22.75 -40.95
N ILE A 134 -15.46 22.34 -40.67
CA ILE A 134 -16.50 22.16 -41.71
C ILE A 134 -17.86 22.58 -41.14
N ILE A 135 -18.50 23.53 -41.83
CA ILE A 135 -19.84 24.08 -41.60
C ILE A 135 -20.88 23.17 -42.23
N PHE A 136 -22.00 22.89 -41.54
CA PHE A 136 -23.28 22.66 -42.21
C PHE A 136 -24.45 23.28 -41.41
N VAL A 137 -25.21 24.13 -42.10
CA VAL A 137 -26.44 24.80 -41.68
C VAL A 137 -27.63 24.02 -42.24
N THR A 138 -28.68 23.76 -41.46
CA THR A 138 -30.07 23.94 -41.92
C THR A 138 -31.07 24.08 -40.77
N LEU A 139 -32.00 25.04 -40.95
CA LEU A 139 -33.07 25.52 -40.07
C LEU A 139 -34.35 24.65 -40.17
N THR A 140 -35.18 24.64 -39.10
CA THR A 140 -36.54 25.27 -39.09
C THR A 140 -37.31 25.06 -37.76
N ASN A 141 -37.77 26.19 -37.18
CA ASN A 141 -39.06 26.55 -36.51
C ASN A 141 -39.76 25.58 -35.52
N SER A 142 -40.34 25.95 -34.36
CA SER A 142 -40.60 27.23 -33.68
C SER A 142 -40.95 27.01 -32.18
N PHE A 143 -40.32 27.82 -31.32
CA PHE A 143 -40.74 28.47 -30.06
C PHE A 143 -41.86 27.91 -29.14
N ILE A 144 -41.47 27.54 -27.91
CA ILE A 144 -41.98 28.12 -26.64
C ILE A 144 -40.76 28.49 -25.78
N LEU A 145 -40.64 29.77 -25.42
CA LEU A 145 -39.54 30.33 -24.65
C LEU A 145 -39.93 30.38 -23.16
N THR A 146 -39.42 29.45 -22.37
CA THR A 146 -39.21 29.61 -20.92
C THR A 146 -37.74 29.31 -20.69
N THR A 147 -37.07 30.21 -19.99
CA THR A 147 -35.61 30.33 -19.82
C THR A 147 -34.94 28.99 -19.50
N LEU A 148 -34.32 28.40 -20.52
CA LEU A 148 -33.43 27.23 -20.42
C LEU A 148 -32.00 27.74 -20.19
N HIS A 149 -31.49 27.59 -18.97
CA HIS A 149 -30.06 27.34 -18.80
C HIS A 149 -29.82 25.90 -19.27
N ALA A 150 -29.33 25.76 -20.51
CA ALA A 150 -28.88 24.50 -21.05
C ALA A 150 -27.59 24.05 -20.36
N GLY A 151 -27.53 22.76 -19.99
CA GLY A 151 -26.26 22.05 -19.90
C GLY A 151 -26.15 21.02 -18.79
N GLY A 152 -26.50 19.77 -19.10
CA GLY A 152 -25.64 18.65 -18.73
C GLY A 152 -25.93 17.90 -17.44
N ASP A 153 -27.17 17.47 -17.23
CA ASP A 153 -27.42 16.33 -16.34
C ASP A 153 -27.38 15.00 -17.13
N VAL A 154 -27.03 13.92 -16.45
CA VAL A 154 -26.85 12.52 -16.92
C VAL A 154 -25.43 12.08 -17.38
N LYS A 155 -24.35 12.75 -16.99
CA LYS A 155 -22.97 12.16 -17.10
C LYS A 155 -22.02 12.40 -15.92
N GLN A 156 -22.55 12.81 -14.77
CA GLN A 156 -21.74 13.26 -13.62
C GLN A 156 -21.84 12.37 -12.37
N ILE A 157 -22.62 11.28 -12.42
CA ILE A 157 -22.92 10.47 -11.24
C ILE A 157 -21.90 9.31 -11.07
N ALA A 158 -21.33 8.81 -12.16
CA ALA A 158 -20.38 7.68 -12.14
C ALA A 158 -18.95 8.10 -11.74
N THR A 159 -18.45 9.22 -12.25
CA THR A 159 -17.13 9.78 -11.88
C THR A 159 -17.11 10.39 -10.48
N LYS A 160 -18.26 10.87 -9.97
CA LYS A 160 -18.37 11.39 -8.61
C LYS A 160 -18.17 10.32 -7.55
N ASN A 161 -18.75 9.12 -7.75
CA ASN A 161 -18.58 8.02 -6.80
C ASN A 161 -17.13 7.51 -6.78
N GLN A 162 -16.48 7.39 -7.93
CA GLN A 162 -15.08 6.99 -7.98
C GLN A 162 -14.13 8.01 -7.32
N LEU A 163 -14.40 9.31 -7.48
CA LEU A 163 -13.62 10.35 -6.82
C LEU A 163 -13.86 10.40 -5.31
N SER A 164 -15.10 10.28 -4.83
CA SER A 164 -15.39 10.25 -3.39
C SER A 164 -14.72 9.06 -2.71
N ASP A 165 -14.77 7.89 -3.33
CA ASP A 165 -14.17 6.68 -2.77
C ASP A 165 -12.65 6.83 -2.66
N MET A 166 -12.00 7.39 -3.69
CA MET A 166 -10.56 7.68 -3.67
C MET A 166 -10.18 8.74 -2.63
N ILE A 167 -11.01 9.77 -2.47
CA ILE A 167 -10.83 10.77 -1.40
C ILE A 167 -10.85 10.07 -0.04
N GLU A 168 -11.83 9.21 0.24
CA GLU A 168 -11.94 8.50 1.52
C GLU A 168 -10.72 7.60 1.77
N VAL A 169 -10.35 6.78 0.79
CA VAL A 169 -9.20 5.86 0.87
C VAL A 169 -7.91 6.61 1.15
N PHE A 170 -7.51 7.56 0.28
CA PHE A 170 -6.24 8.26 0.46
C PHE A 170 -6.25 9.17 1.70
N THR A 171 -7.40 9.70 2.12
CA THR A 171 -7.50 10.46 3.37
C THR A 171 -7.23 9.55 4.57
N ALA A 172 -7.83 8.36 4.60
CA ALA A 172 -7.63 7.41 5.68
C ALA A 172 -6.18 6.90 5.73
N GLU A 173 -5.64 6.46 4.58
CA GLU A 173 -4.28 5.94 4.47
C GLU A 173 -3.26 7.00 4.91
N TYR A 174 -3.34 8.21 4.35
CA TYR A 174 -2.28 9.21 4.57
C TYR A 174 -2.38 9.85 5.95
N SER A 175 -3.58 9.97 6.51
CA SER A 175 -3.76 10.39 7.91
C SER A 175 -3.22 9.33 8.88
N LEU A 176 -3.33 8.04 8.55
CA LEU A 176 -2.72 6.97 9.32
C LEU A 176 -1.18 7.05 9.27
N ILE A 177 -0.60 7.34 8.10
CA ILE A 177 0.86 7.54 7.98
C ILE A 177 1.36 8.69 8.85
N CYS A 178 0.70 9.86 8.78
CA CYS A 178 1.04 10.98 9.65
C CYS A 178 0.93 10.61 11.14
N LYS A 179 -0.13 9.87 11.52
CA LYS A 179 -0.31 9.40 12.89
C LYS A 179 0.83 8.48 13.35
N ILE A 180 1.28 7.55 12.52
CA ILE A 180 2.38 6.63 12.85
C ILE A 180 3.69 7.41 13.02
N PHE A 181 3.97 8.37 12.14
CA PHE A 181 5.19 9.15 12.18
C PHE A 181 5.32 10.03 13.44
N GLU A 182 4.21 10.64 13.86
CA GLU A 182 4.18 11.52 15.04
C GLU A 182 3.95 10.76 16.35
N TYR A 183 3.80 9.43 16.29
CA TYR A 183 3.45 8.61 17.44
C TYR A 183 4.53 8.67 18.52
N LYS A 184 4.17 9.16 19.71
CA LYS A 184 5.13 9.46 20.78
C LYS A 184 5.67 8.21 21.47
N LYS A 185 4.80 7.20 21.64
CA LYS A 185 5.14 5.94 22.28
C LYS A 185 5.94 5.06 21.31
N PRO A 186 6.86 4.21 21.80
CA PRO A 186 7.57 3.26 20.96
C PRO A 186 6.62 2.46 20.08
N TYR A 187 6.87 2.49 18.77
CA TYR A 187 6.09 1.80 17.75
C TYR A 187 6.98 0.78 17.05
N ILE A 188 6.60 -0.49 17.12
CA ILE A 188 7.38 -1.65 16.70
C ILE A 188 6.61 -2.43 15.62
N CYS A 189 7.24 -2.67 14.47
CA CYS A 189 6.68 -3.52 13.42
C CYS A 189 7.55 -4.75 13.20
N PHE A 190 6.92 -5.94 13.25
CA PHE A 190 7.54 -7.18 12.79
C PHE A 190 7.29 -7.34 11.29
N MET A 191 8.28 -6.96 10.48
CA MET A 191 8.23 -6.97 9.02
C MET A 191 8.61 -8.35 8.46
N ASP A 192 8.10 -9.43 9.05
CA ASP A 192 8.39 -10.80 8.61
C ASP A 192 7.62 -11.16 7.33
N GLY A 193 8.34 -11.29 6.21
CA GLY A 193 7.77 -11.57 4.89
C GLY A 193 7.60 -10.33 4.00
N ILE A 194 6.70 -10.44 3.02
CA ILE A 194 6.42 -9.36 2.05
C ILE A 194 5.92 -8.10 2.76
N THR A 195 6.60 -6.98 2.49
CA THR A 195 6.27 -5.63 2.98
C THR A 195 6.41 -4.64 1.82
N MET A 196 5.30 -4.30 1.15
CA MET A 196 5.33 -3.52 -0.09
C MET A 196 4.32 -2.37 -0.06
N GLY A 197 4.59 -1.30 -0.80
CA GLY A 197 3.69 -0.14 -0.94
C GLY A 197 3.26 0.38 0.42
N PHE A 198 1.95 0.45 0.66
CA PHE A 198 1.41 0.87 1.95
C PHE A 198 1.89 0.05 3.16
N GLY A 199 2.31 -1.22 2.98
CA GLY A 199 2.98 -1.97 4.04
C GLY A 199 4.29 -1.32 4.50
N ILE A 200 5.05 -0.70 3.58
CA ILE A 200 6.20 0.15 3.91
C ILE A 200 5.72 1.44 4.58
N GLY A 201 4.56 1.99 4.22
CA GLY A 201 3.95 3.10 4.95
C GLY A 201 3.69 2.75 6.42
N LEU A 202 3.06 1.61 6.71
CA LEU A 202 2.72 1.18 8.06
C LEU A 202 3.94 0.95 8.97
N SER A 203 5.09 0.58 8.39
CA SER A 203 6.30 0.24 9.15
C SER A 203 7.40 1.28 9.06
N GLY A 204 7.62 1.85 7.88
CA GLY A 204 8.77 2.69 7.50
C GLY A 204 8.93 3.96 8.32
N HIS A 205 7.81 4.51 8.80
CA HIS A 205 7.78 5.71 9.65
C HIS A 205 7.83 5.40 11.15
N GLY A 206 7.71 4.12 11.52
CA GLY A 206 7.81 3.63 12.89
C GLY A 206 9.24 3.60 13.41
N ARG A 207 9.42 3.67 14.74
CA ARG A 207 10.75 3.70 15.38
C ARG A 207 11.50 2.36 15.23
N TYR A 208 10.84 1.24 15.49
CA TYR A 208 11.43 -0.09 15.45
C TYR A 208 10.87 -0.89 14.27
N ARG A 209 11.72 -1.14 13.27
CA ARG A 209 11.41 -1.81 12.00
C ARG A 209 12.20 -3.12 11.97
N LEU A 210 11.59 -4.16 12.53
CA LEU A 210 12.25 -5.44 12.70
C LEU A 210 12.10 -6.25 11.43
N ILE A 211 13.22 -6.48 10.76
CA ILE A 211 13.32 -7.28 9.55
C ILE A 211 13.86 -8.67 9.89
N THR A 212 13.56 -9.64 9.03
CA THR A 212 14.04 -11.01 9.09
C THR A 212 14.69 -11.39 7.76
N GLU A 213 15.24 -12.60 7.68
CA GLU A 213 15.72 -13.19 6.43
C GLU A 213 14.61 -13.44 5.40
N LYS A 214 13.33 -13.31 5.80
CA LYS A 214 12.16 -13.44 4.93
C LYS A 214 11.63 -12.10 4.45
N THR A 215 12.10 -10.98 5.01
CA THR A 215 11.61 -9.65 4.64
C THR A 215 11.87 -9.36 3.17
N VAL A 216 10.82 -8.98 2.45
CA VAL A 216 10.91 -8.53 1.05
C VAL A 216 10.27 -7.16 0.92
N LEU A 217 11.09 -6.13 0.64
CA LEU A 217 10.65 -4.74 0.51
C LEU A 217 10.59 -4.32 -0.95
N ALA A 218 9.53 -3.63 -1.36
CA ALA A 218 9.45 -2.99 -2.68
C ALA A 218 8.38 -1.90 -2.74
N MET A 219 8.56 -0.96 -3.68
CA MET A 219 7.57 0.04 -4.09
C MET A 219 7.22 -0.18 -5.58
N PRO A 220 6.34 -1.13 -5.91
CA PRO A 220 6.04 -1.52 -7.29
C PRO A 220 4.99 -0.62 -8.00
N GLU A 221 4.61 0.52 -7.42
CA GLU A 221 3.43 1.32 -7.81
C GLU A 221 3.54 1.90 -9.23
N ASN A 222 4.76 2.17 -9.70
CA ASN A 222 4.99 2.57 -11.10
C ASN A 222 4.42 1.54 -12.07
N GLY A 223 4.48 0.25 -11.73
CA GLY A 223 4.03 -0.86 -12.57
C GLY A 223 2.51 -0.97 -12.72
N ILE A 224 1.74 -0.28 -11.87
CA ILE A 224 0.28 -0.23 -11.92
C ILE A 224 -0.25 1.14 -12.35
N GLY A 225 0.61 2.04 -12.82
CA GLY A 225 0.18 3.39 -13.24
C GLY A 225 -0.08 4.36 -12.08
N LEU A 226 0.47 4.07 -10.89
CA LEU A 226 0.57 5.01 -9.77
C LEU A 226 2.03 5.42 -9.58
N PHE A 227 2.37 5.99 -8.42
CA PHE A 227 3.70 6.38 -8.03
C PHE A 227 3.97 5.84 -6.61
N PRO A 228 5.23 5.59 -6.21
CA PRO A 228 5.56 5.27 -4.84
C PRO A 228 5.12 6.40 -3.89
N ASP A 229 4.17 6.09 -3.03
CA ASP A 229 3.45 7.04 -2.17
C ASP A 229 3.74 6.76 -0.68
N VAL A 230 2.77 7.07 0.19
CA VAL A 230 2.76 6.77 1.63
C VAL A 230 3.98 7.31 2.38
N GLY A 231 4.51 8.44 1.92
CA GLY A 231 5.68 9.11 2.46
C GLY A 231 6.99 8.43 2.10
N PHE A 232 7.00 7.47 1.16
CA PHE A 232 8.24 6.81 0.77
C PHE A 232 9.25 7.78 0.16
N ALA A 233 8.82 8.83 -0.55
CA ALA A 233 9.73 9.88 -1.03
C ALA A 233 10.51 10.56 0.12
N TYR A 234 9.86 10.73 1.28
CA TYR A 234 10.49 11.28 2.48
C TYR A 234 11.54 10.33 3.10
N ILE A 235 11.27 9.02 3.08
CA ILE A 235 12.23 7.99 3.50
C ILE A 235 13.38 7.90 2.49
N ALA A 236 13.05 7.82 1.21
CA ALA A 236 13.96 7.72 0.08
C ALA A 236 14.99 8.85 0.09
N ALA A 237 14.57 10.09 0.34
CA ALA A 237 15.46 11.24 0.42
C ALA A 237 16.55 11.15 1.51
N LYS A 238 16.36 10.28 2.52
CA LYS A 238 17.34 10.03 3.61
C LYS A 238 18.22 8.80 3.37
N SER A 239 17.95 8.06 2.29
CA SER A 239 18.74 6.88 1.93
C SER A 239 20.15 7.27 1.45
N PRO A 240 21.11 6.33 1.45
CA PRO A 240 22.48 6.60 1.01
C PRO A 240 22.58 7.23 -0.39
N GLY A 241 23.62 8.03 -0.60
CA GLY A 241 23.85 8.72 -1.87
C GLY A 241 22.88 9.86 -2.12
N GLU A 242 22.55 10.64 -1.08
CA GLU A 242 21.66 11.82 -1.17
C GLU A 242 20.28 11.47 -1.76
N GLY A 243 19.77 10.29 -1.40
CA GLY A 243 18.50 9.77 -1.86
C GLY A 243 18.52 9.00 -3.19
N ALA A 244 19.66 8.90 -3.86
CA ALA A 244 19.78 8.16 -5.13
C ALA A 244 19.41 6.67 -4.99
N VAL A 245 19.71 6.04 -3.86
CA VAL A 245 19.31 4.64 -3.60
C VAL A 245 17.79 4.52 -3.49
N GLY A 246 17.14 5.44 -2.78
CA GLY A 246 15.69 5.52 -2.69
C GLY A 246 15.02 5.78 -4.05
N ALA A 247 15.58 6.68 -4.86
CA ALA A 247 15.12 6.95 -6.22
C ALA A 247 15.23 5.69 -7.12
N TYR A 248 16.36 4.99 -7.06
CA TYR A 248 16.52 3.70 -7.74
C TYR A 248 15.42 2.70 -7.35
N LEU A 249 15.17 2.52 -6.05
CA LEU A 249 14.17 1.57 -5.55
C LEU A 249 12.75 1.98 -5.96
N GLY A 250 12.40 3.27 -5.84
CA GLY A 250 11.09 3.79 -6.21
C GLY A 250 10.80 3.71 -7.70
N LEU A 251 11.75 4.11 -8.56
CA LEU A 251 11.58 4.10 -10.01
C LEU A 251 11.52 2.68 -10.58
N THR A 252 12.39 1.78 -10.11
CA THR A 252 12.48 0.43 -10.67
C THR A 252 11.48 -0.54 -10.05
N GLY A 253 10.99 -0.28 -8.84
CA GLY A 253 10.22 -1.25 -8.05
C GLY A 253 11.03 -2.49 -7.68
N ASN A 254 12.37 -2.43 -7.75
CA ASN A 254 13.23 -3.54 -7.42
C ASN A 254 13.11 -3.92 -5.94
N ARG A 255 13.25 -5.22 -5.68
CA ARG A 255 13.07 -5.79 -4.35
C ARG A 255 14.36 -5.72 -3.55
N ILE A 256 14.24 -5.34 -2.29
CA ILE A 256 15.24 -5.68 -1.27
C ILE A 256 14.80 -6.99 -0.63
N SER A 257 15.66 -8.01 -0.70
CA SER A 257 15.37 -9.35 -0.17
C SER A 257 16.46 -9.85 0.79
N THR A 258 17.35 -8.97 1.24
CA THR A 258 18.40 -9.31 2.21
C THR A 258 18.33 -8.37 3.42
N PRO A 259 18.59 -8.89 4.64
CA PRO A 259 18.69 -8.02 5.82
C PRO A 259 19.79 -6.96 5.70
N ALA A 260 20.90 -7.29 5.02
CA ALA A 260 22.01 -6.37 4.80
C ALA A 260 21.59 -5.12 4.03
N ASP A 261 20.92 -5.28 2.89
CA ASP A 261 20.44 -4.14 2.09
C ASP A 261 19.32 -3.38 2.80
N ALA A 262 18.41 -4.07 3.49
CA ALA A 262 17.32 -3.43 4.21
C ALA A 262 17.82 -2.53 5.36
N LEU A 263 18.83 -2.97 6.11
CA LEU A 263 19.50 -2.15 7.13
C LEU A 263 20.30 -1.01 6.49
N TYR A 264 21.03 -1.28 5.41
CA TYR A 264 21.85 -0.27 4.73
C TYR A 264 21.04 0.91 4.19
N VAL A 265 19.87 0.64 3.62
CA VAL A 265 18.95 1.67 3.09
C VAL A 265 18.18 2.38 4.20
N GLY A 266 18.15 1.80 5.42
CA GLY A 266 17.45 2.36 6.58
C GLY A 266 15.96 1.96 6.67
N LEU A 267 15.48 1.08 5.77
CA LEU A 267 14.11 0.57 5.81
C LEU A 267 13.89 -0.46 6.92
N GLY A 268 14.93 -1.20 7.30
CA GLY A 268 14.99 -1.94 8.56
C GLY A 268 15.81 -1.18 9.60
N SER A 269 15.48 -1.32 10.88
CA SER A 269 16.32 -0.82 11.98
C SER A 269 17.03 -1.94 12.75
N HIS A 270 16.44 -3.14 12.80
CA HIS A 270 17.02 -4.30 13.48
C HIS A 270 16.78 -5.55 12.64
N TYR A 271 17.80 -6.40 12.50
CA TYR A 271 17.64 -7.74 11.94
C TYR A 271 17.48 -8.74 13.07
N VAL A 272 16.33 -9.42 13.11
CA VAL A 272 16.03 -10.51 14.03
C VAL A 272 15.71 -11.76 13.20
N PRO A 273 16.45 -12.88 13.37
CA PRO A 273 16.13 -14.11 12.66
C PRO A 273 14.68 -14.53 12.90
N SER A 274 13.95 -14.98 11.86
CA SER A 274 12.51 -15.25 11.98
C SER A 274 12.19 -16.32 13.04
N GLY A 275 13.08 -17.29 13.24
CA GLY A 275 12.96 -18.31 14.30
C GLY A 275 13.03 -17.75 15.73
N SER A 276 13.54 -16.53 15.91
CA SER A 276 13.65 -15.85 17.21
C SER A 276 12.51 -14.88 17.48
N LEU A 277 11.65 -14.56 16.49
CA LEU A 277 10.58 -13.57 16.66
C LEU A 277 9.55 -13.97 17.70
N ALA A 278 9.20 -15.26 17.78
CA ALA A 278 8.26 -15.76 18.78
C ALA A 278 8.81 -15.56 20.21
N ALA A 279 10.07 -15.92 20.44
CA ALA A 279 10.72 -15.72 21.74
C ALA A 279 10.88 -14.24 22.09
N LEU A 280 11.22 -13.39 21.11
CA LEU A 280 11.25 -11.94 21.30
C LEU A 280 9.88 -11.38 21.70
N LYS A 281 8.81 -11.85 21.03
CA LYS A 281 7.44 -11.46 21.37
C LYS A 281 7.10 -11.89 22.80
N ASP A 282 7.33 -13.15 23.14
CA ASP A 282 7.02 -13.66 24.48
C ASP A 282 7.75 -12.87 25.57
N ASP A 283 9.04 -12.57 25.36
CA ASP A 283 9.81 -11.72 26.27
C ASP A 283 9.22 -10.29 26.33
N LEU A 284 8.86 -9.69 25.20
CA LEU A 284 8.24 -8.35 25.17
C LEU A 284 6.89 -8.32 25.91
N LEU A 285 6.10 -9.39 25.81
CA LEU A 285 4.84 -9.54 26.52
C LEU A 285 5.01 -9.87 28.01
N ALA A 286 6.18 -10.38 28.40
CA ALA A 286 6.56 -10.61 29.79
C ALA A 286 7.30 -9.42 30.44
N THR A 287 7.77 -8.45 29.63
CA THR A 287 8.49 -7.27 30.11
C THR A 287 7.65 -6.47 31.09
N THR A 288 8.26 -6.15 32.24
CA THR A 288 7.78 -5.11 33.14
C THR A 288 8.46 -3.81 32.75
N PHE A 289 7.72 -2.93 32.05
CA PHE A 289 8.27 -1.65 31.59
C PHE A 289 8.59 -0.72 32.76
N SER A 290 9.73 -0.04 32.63
CA SER A 290 10.14 1.08 33.44
C SER A 290 9.38 2.36 33.03
N GLU A 291 9.78 3.49 33.61
CA GLU A 291 9.31 4.82 33.18
C GLU A 291 9.85 5.23 31.80
N ASP A 292 10.85 4.51 31.26
CA ASP A 292 11.36 4.68 29.90
C ASP A 292 11.19 3.38 29.08
N PRO A 293 9.97 3.13 28.53
CA PRO A 293 9.70 1.95 27.72
C PRO A 293 10.61 1.82 26.49
N ASP A 294 11.11 2.94 25.98
CA ASP A 294 11.96 2.96 24.80
C ASP A 294 13.35 2.37 25.11
N HIS A 295 13.89 2.65 26.29
CA HIS A 295 15.12 2.02 26.77
C HIS A 295 14.92 0.50 26.96
N ASP A 296 13.81 0.09 27.59
CA ASP A 296 13.52 -1.33 27.82
C ASP A 296 13.45 -2.12 26.50
N ILE A 297 12.81 -1.54 25.47
CA ILE A 297 12.73 -2.13 24.14
C ILE A 297 14.13 -2.25 23.51
N ARG A 298 14.97 -1.21 23.59
CA ARG A 298 16.36 -1.31 23.07
C ARG A 298 17.12 -2.43 23.73
N THR A 299 17.09 -2.53 25.06
CA THR A 299 17.78 -3.59 25.81
C THR A 299 17.25 -4.96 25.43
N LEU A 300 15.95 -5.12 25.23
CA LEU A 300 15.38 -6.37 24.75
C LEU A 300 15.88 -6.69 23.33
N LEU A 301 15.88 -5.72 22.42
CA LEU A 301 16.32 -5.91 21.04
C LEU A 301 17.81 -6.25 20.94
N GLU A 302 18.66 -5.77 21.84
CA GLU A 302 20.09 -6.15 21.91
C GLU A 302 20.29 -7.67 22.08
N LYS A 303 19.40 -8.34 22.83
CA LYS A 303 19.45 -9.81 23.03
C LYS A 303 19.16 -10.57 21.72
N TYR A 304 18.25 -10.06 20.91
CA TYR A 304 17.68 -10.77 19.75
C TYR A 304 18.26 -10.35 18.40
N SER A 305 18.76 -9.10 18.29
CA SER A 305 19.29 -8.56 17.05
C SER A 305 20.57 -9.25 16.65
N ARG A 306 20.76 -9.43 15.34
CA ARG A 306 21.96 -10.03 14.75
C ARG A 306 22.49 -9.13 13.65
N ASN A 307 23.78 -9.30 13.35
CA ASN A 307 24.37 -8.69 12.18
C ASN A 307 24.16 -9.61 10.96
N PRO A 308 23.81 -9.08 9.78
CA PRO A 308 23.82 -9.85 8.55
C PRO A 308 25.20 -10.42 8.25
N GLU A 309 25.25 -11.60 7.64
CA GLU A 309 26.51 -12.29 7.31
C GLU A 309 27.23 -11.69 6.08
N SER A 310 26.48 -11.03 5.20
CA SER A 310 26.99 -10.48 3.94
C SER A 310 27.04 -8.95 3.96
N GLU A 311 28.00 -8.38 3.22
CA GLU A 311 27.99 -6.94 2.96
C GLU A 311 26.76 -6.55 2.09
N PRO A 312 26.15 -5.36 2.32
CA PRO A 312 25.03 -4.92 1.49
C PRO A 312 25.44 -4.74 0.02
N ARG A 313 24.73 -5.40 -0.90
CA ARG A 313 24.98 -5.28 -2.34
C ARG A 313 24.79 -3.85 -2.84
N LEU A 314 23.79 -3.14 -2.30
CA LEU A 314 23.51 -1.74 -2.65
C LEU A 314 24.66 -0.80 -2.26
N LYS A 315 25.42 -1.13 -1.21
CA LYS A 315 26.61 -0.36 -0.82
C LYS A 315 27.73 -0.49 -1.84
N LEU A 316 27.95 -1.69 -2.37
CA LEU A 316 28.94 -1.94 -3.42
C LEU A 316 28.60 -1.22 -4.73
N LEU A 317 27.30 -1.09 -5.03
CA LEU A 317 26.78 -0.43 -6.21
C LEU A 317 26.62 1.09 -6.06
N LEU A 318 26.82 1.64 -4.85
CA LEU A 318 26.50 3.03 -4.53
C LEU A 318 27.07 4.05 -5.53
N PRO A 319 28.34 3.99 -5.97
CA PRO A 319 28.87 4.96 -6.93
C PRO A 319 28.14 4.96 -8.27
N ARG A 320 27.66 3.79 -8.72
CA ARG A 320 26.88 3.65 -9.96
C ARG A 320 25.45 4.11 -9.77
N ILE A 321 24.85 3.80 -8.61
CA ILE A 321 23.51 4.29 -8.28
C ILE A 321 23.49 5.82 -8.23
N ILE A 322 24.47 6.46 -7.57
CA ILE A 322 24.56 7.92 -7.50
C ILE A 322 24.70 8.53 -8.89
N SER A 323 25.56 7.97 -9.76
CA SER A 323 25.75 8.53 -11.09
C SER A 323 24.49 8.41 -11.95
N THR A 324 23.72 7.32 -11.79
CA THR A 324 22.57 6.99 -12.62
C THR A 324 21.25 7.57 -12.12
N PHE A 325 21.02 7.60 -10.81
CA PHE A 325 19.75 7.97 -10.16
C PHE A 325 19.84 9.22 -9.29
N GLY A 326 20.86 10.05 -9.51
CA GLY A 326 20.96 11.36 -8.85
C GLY A 326 19.77 12.26 -9.16
N SER A 327 19.43 13.18 -8.26
CA SER A 327 18.25 14.08 -8.35
C SER A 327 18.25 15.05 -9.53
N ASN A 328 19.34 15.11 -10.29
CA ASN A 328 19.48 15.90 -11.51
C ASN A 328 19.29 15.09 -12.79
N LYS A 329 18.99 13.79 -12.71
CA LYS A 329 18.82 12.89 -13.85
C LYS A 329 17.36 12.77 -14.20
N SER A 330 17.03 12.95 -15.48
CA SER A 330 15.72 12.56 -16.00
C SER A 330 15.63 11.05 -16.22
N VAL A 331 14.41 10.49 -16.17
CA VAL A 331 14.13 9.08 -16.51
C VAL A 331 14.80 8.63 -17.82
N LYS A 332 14.85 9.50 -18.83
CA LYS A 332 15.52 9.22 -20.11
C LYS A 332 17.03 9.01 -19.94
N GLU A 333 17.67 9.88 -19.18
CA GLU A 333 19.10 9.79 -18.90
C GLU A 333 19.41 8.57 -18.04
N VAL A 334 18.54 8.25 -17.06
CA VAL A 334 18.62 7.02 -16.27
C VAL A 334 18.62 5.80 -17.18
N ILE A 335 17.65 5.67 -18.08
CA ILE A 335 17.55 4.53 -19.01
C ILE A 335 18.83 4.41 -19.85
N LYS A 336 19.28 5.51 -20.46
CA LYS A 336 20.48 5.53 -21.31
C LYS A 336 21.74 5.13 -20.53
N GLU A 337 21.86 5.57 -19.28
CA GLU A 337 23.03 5.24 -18.46
C GLU A 337 23.01 3.76 -18.05
N LEU A 338 21.85 3.21 -17.69
CA LEU A 338 21.69 1.78 -17.43
C LEU A 338 21.97 0.92 -18.67
N GLU A 339 21.55 1.37 -19.86
CA GLU A 339 21.86 0.68 -21.12
C GLU A 339 23.37 0.59 -21.40
N ASN A 340 24.16 1.52 -20.89
CA ASN A 340 25.62 1.43 -20.93
C ASN A 340 26.15 0.52 -19.82
N HIS A 341 25.63 0.64 -18.59
CA HIS A 341 26.07 -0.19 -17.45
C HIS A 341 25.78 -1.68 -17.66
N GLN A 342 24.73 -2.05 -18.39
CA GLN A 342 24.44 -3.46 -18.73
C GLN A 342 25.55 -4.10 -19.60
N LEU A 343 26.38 -3.29 -20.28
CA LEU A 343 27.51 -3.72 -21.11
C LEU A 343 28.84 -3.71 -20.33
N SER A 344 28.81 -3.41 -19.03
CA SER A 344 30.00 -3.39 -18.19
C SER A 344 30.68 -4.76 -18.11
N GLY A 345 32.01 -4.77 -18.04
CA GLY A 345 32.79 -5.98 -17.74
C GLY A 345 32.67 -6.45 -16.28
N ASP A 346 32.15 -5.61 -15.39
CA ASP A 346 31.81 -5.98 -14.03
C ASP A 346 30.42 -6.64 -13.99
N SER A 347 30.40 -7.95 -13.71
CA SER A 347 29.17 -8.75 -13.66
C SER A 347 28.14 -8.22 -12.66
N LEU A 348 28.56 -7.63 -11.53
CA LEU A 348 27.66 -7.12 -10.51
C LEU A 348 26.90 -5.90 -11.03
N VAL A 349 27.60 -5.01 -11.72
CA VAL A 349 27.06 -3.79 -12.34
C VAL A 349 26.17 -4.15 -13.53
N ALA A 350 26.61 -5.07 -14.37
CA ALA A 350 25.85 -5.50 -15.55
C ALA A 350 24.51 -6.14 -15.15
N GLU A 351 24.51 -7.02 -14.14
CA GLU A 351 23.28 -7.64 -13.62
C GLU A 351 22.36 -6.59 -12.98
N TRP A 352 22.89 -5.73 -12.11
CA TRP A 352 22.11 -4.65 -11.50
C TRP A 352 21.44 -3.75 -12.55
N ALA A 353 22.17 -3.34 -13.58
CA ALA A 353 21.64 -2.48 -14.62
C ALA A 353 20.55 -3.16 -15.44
N LYS A 354 20.71 -4.46 -15.74
CA LYS A 354 19.70 -5.28 -16.41
C LYS A 354 18.41 -5.37 -15.59
N ASP A 355 18.54 -5.63 -14.29
CA ASP A 355 17.40 -5.73 -13.37
C ASP A 355 16.69 -4.38 -13.24
N ALA A 356 17.44 -3.28 -13.12
CA ALA A 356 16.91 -1.92 -13.08
C ALA A 356 16.13 -1.58 -14.36
N LEU A 357 16.68 -1.89 -15.53
CA LEU A 357 15.98 -1.70 -16.81
C LEU A 357 14.70 -2.54 -16.90
N GLN A 358 14.72 -3.77 -16.38
CA GLN A 358 13.52 -4.60 -16.35
C GLN A 358 12.44 -4.01 -15.44
N GLY A 359 12.83 -3.43 -14.30
CA GLY A 359 11.95 -2.69 -13.41
C GLY A 359 11.30 -1.50 -14.10
N LEU A 360 12.12 -0.62 -14.71
CA LEU A 360 11.63 0.56 -15.45
C LEU A 360 10.67 0.18 -16.58
N LYS A 361 10.93 -0.90 -17.32
CA LYS A 361 10.06 -1.38 -18.40
C LYS A 361 8.65 -1.77 -17.95
N LYS A 362 8.48 -2.14 -16.68
CA LYS A 362 7.16 -2.46 -16.11
C LYS A 362 6.39 -1.20 -15.77
N GLY A 363 7.08 -0.09 -15.50
CA GLY A 363 6.49 1.17 -15.08
C GLY A 363 5.80 1.94 -16.20
N GLY A 364 4.70 2.61 -15.88
CA GLY A 364 4.09 3.59 -16.78
C GLY A 364 5.00 4.79 -17.00
N PRO A 365 5.26 5.25 -18.24
CA PRO A 365 6.13 6.40 -18.49
C PRO A 365 5.73 7.67 -17.73
N PHE A 366 4.43 7.97 -17.66
CA PHE A 366 3.93 9.10 -16.87
C PHE A 366 4.27 8.95 -15.38
N SER A 367 3.99 7.78 -14.82
CA SER A 367 4.30 7.42 -13.43
C SER A 367 5.79 7.51 -13.11
N LEU A 368 6.66 7.05 -14.01
CA LEU A 368 8.11 7.15 -13.85
C LEU A 368 8.57 8.60 -13.81
N CYS A 369 8.11 9.44 -14.75
CA CYS A 369 8.44 10.86 -14.78
C CYS A 369 7.90 11.62 -13.56
N LEU A 370 6.69 11.26 -13.09
CA LEU A 370 6.09 11.80 -11.87
C LEU A 370 6.90 11.42 -10.63
N THR A 371 7.27 10.14 -10.51
CA THR A 371 8.10 9.61 -9.40
C THR A 371 9.45 10.34 -9.35
N ASP A 372 10.14 10.41 -10.49
CA ASP A 372 11.43 11.09 -10.64
C ASP A 372 11.35 12.55 -10.19
N LYS A 373 10.32 13.27 -10.66
CA LYS A 373 10.08 14.67 -10.31
C LYS A 373 9.79 14.86 -8.81
N HIS A 374 8.88 14.05 -8.25
CA HIS A 374 8.50 14.14 -6.83
C HIS A 374 9.68 13.83 -5.92
N PHE A 375 10.40 12.73 -6.18
CA PHE A 375 11.56 12.33 -5.38
C PHE A 375 12.67 13.37 -5.45
N SER A 376 12.92 13.93 -6.63
CA SER A 376 13.91 15.00 -6.79
C SER A 376 13.53 16.24 -5.98
N ARG A 377 12.26 16.65 -5.96
CA ARG A 377 11.77 17.78 -5.14
C ARG A 377 11.95 17.52 -3.65
N VAL A 378 11.60 16.33 -3.17
CA VAL A 378 11.72 15.97 -1.75
C VAL A 378 13.19 15.84 -1.34
N SER A 379 14.05 15.24 -2.18
CA SER A 379 15.49 15.16 -1.94
C SER A 379 16.14 16.55 -1.89
N SER A 380 15.83 17.44 -2.85
CA SER A 380 16.36 18.82 -2.84
C SER A 380 15.86 19.67 -1.66
N ALA A 381 14.75 19.30 -1.03
CA ALA A 381 14.24 19.98 0.17
C ALA A 381 14.91 19.51 1.46
N GLN A 382 15.65 18.38 1.44
CA GLN A 382 16.37 17.90 2.63
C GLN A 382 17.36 18.94 3.14
N GLY A 383 17.44 19.07 4.46
CA GLY A 383 18.27 20.08 5.13
C GLY A 383 17.69 21.50 5.15
N ASN A 384 16.63 21.79 4.40
CA ASN A 384 15.91 23.07 4.49
C ASN A 384 14.71 22.97 5.44
N ASN A 385 14.93 23.29 6.72
CA ASN A 385 13.91 23.18 7.78
C ASN A 385 12.66 24.06 7.58
N ASN A 386 12.68 24.99 6.63
CA ASN A 386 11.58 25.92 6.36
C ASN A 386 10.66 25.45 5.22
N GLY A 387 11.09 24.53 4.37
CA GLY A 387 10.29 24.03 3.24
C GLY A 387 9.25 23.00 3.67
N GLU A 388 8.06 22.98 3.06
CA GLU A 388 7.03 21.98 3.37
C GLU A 388 7.52 20.55 3.06
N LEU A 389 8.23 20.36 1.95
CA LEU A 389 8.74 19.05 1.51
C LEU A 389 9.89 18.51 2.37
N SER A 390 10.44 19.28 3.31
CA SER A 390 11.40 18.77 4.30
C SER A 390 10.72 18.11 5.51
N LYS A 391 9.38 18.20 5.60
CA LYS A 391 8.55 17.59 6.64
C LYS A 391 7.67 16.52 6.04
N LEU A 392 7.46 15.42 6.76
CA LEU A 392 6.59 14.34 6.27
C LEU A 392 5.18 14.87 5.95
N THR A 393 4.59 15.71 6.81
CA THR A 393 3.24 16.25 6.58
C THR A 393 3.12 17.05 5.27
N GLY A 394 4.15 17.80 4.88
CA GLY A 394 4.17 18.50 3.58
C GLY A 394 4.36 17.56 2.40
N VAL A 395 5.14 16.49 2.56
CA VAL A 395 5.23 15.40 1.58
C VAL A 395 3.87 14.72 1.44
N MET A 396 3.20 14.34 2.54
CA MET A 396 1.88 13.68 2.50
C MET A 396 0.80 14.55 1.87
N LYS A 397 0.79 15.88 2.12
CA LYS A 397 -0.09 16.82 1.41
C LYS A 397 0.15 16.79 -0.09
N THR A 398 1.42 16.82 -0.51
CA THR A 398 1.79 16.76 -1.93
C THR A 398 1.39 15.42 -2.54
N GLU A 399 1.68 14.31 -1.87
CA GLU A 399 1.30 12.97 -2.33
C GLU A 399 -0.22 12.80 -2.41
N TYR A 400 -0.99 13.43 -1.52
CA TYR A 400 -2.45 13.41 -1.57
C TYR A 400 -2.97 14.04 -2.87
N ARG A 401 -2.43 15.22 -3.25
CA ARG A 401 -2.75 15.87 -4.52
C ARG A 401 -2.45 14.98 -5.72
N ILE A 402 -1.27 14.34 -5.69
CA ILE A 402 -0.80 13.46 -6.76
C ILE A 402 -1.67 12.21 -6.84
N ALA A 403 -1.98 11.58 -5.71
CA ALA A 403 -2.74 10.32 -5.63
C ALA A 403 -4.17 10.49 -6.14
N ILE A 404 -4.88 11.52 -5.69
CA ILE A 404 -6.23 11.82 -6.15
C ILE A 404 -6.25 11.98 -7.68
N ARG A 405 -5.35 12.79 -8.25
CA ARG A 405 -5.30 13.01 -9.70
C ARG A 405 -4.81 11.80 -10.49
N SER A 406 -3.82 11.06 -9.96
CA SER A 406 -3.27 9.87 -10.62
C SER A 406 -4.28 8.72 -10.66
N SER A 407 -5.09 8.58 -9.60
CA SER A 407 -6.13 7.55 -9.51
C SER A 407 -7.24 7.71 -10.56
N LEU A 408 -7.41 8.92 -11.10
CA LEU A 408 -8.36 9.23 -12.17
C LEU A 408 -7.75 9.09 -13.57
N ARG A 409 -6.43 8.88 -13.69
CA ARG A 409 -5.78 8.69 -14.99
C ARG A 409 -6.05 7.28 -15.52
N ASN A 410 -6.18 7.17 -16.84
CA ASN A 410 -6.34 5.89 -17.52
C ASN A 410 -5.15 4.95 -17.26
N ASP A 411 -3.93 5.51 -17.08
CA ASP A 411 -2.73 4.73 -16.75
C ASP A 411 -2.94 3.85 -15.53
N PHE A 412 -3.57 4.38 -14.47
CA PHE A 412 -3.86 3.59 -13.27
C PHE A 412 -4.79 2.42 -13.59
N SER A 413 -5.93 2.68 -14.23
CA SER A 413 -6.88 1.63 -14.59
C SER A 413 -6.27 0.55 -15.49
N GLU A 414 -5.42 0.94 -16.44
CA GLU A 414 -4.73 0.04 -17.36
C GLU A 414 -3.66 -0.79 -16.67
N GLY A 415 -2.85 -0.16 -15.81
CA GLY A 415 -1.84 -0.86 -15.02
C GLY A 415 -2.46 -1.89 -14.07
N VAL A 416 -3.56 -1.52 -13.40
CA VAL A 416 -4.33 -2.43 -12.54
C VAL A 416 -4.90 -3.61 -13.33
N ARG A 417 -5.49 -3.36 -14.51
CA ARG A 417 -5.95 -4.42 -15.42
C ARG A 417 -4.81 -5.37 -15.77
N ALA A 418 -3.71 -4.83 -16.29
CA ALA A 418 -2.60 -5.63 -16.79
C ALA A 418 -1.92 -6.44 -15.68
N VAL A 419 -1.73 -5.89 -14.48
CA VAL A 419 -0.97 -6.56 -13.40
C VAL A 419 -1.82 -7.50 -12.57
N LEU A 420 -3.03 -7.08 -12.17
CA LEU A 420 -3.79 -7.75 -11.11
C LEU A 420 -4.96 -8.57 -11.64
N ILE A 421 -5.54 -8.18 -12.77
CA ILE A 421 -6.70 -8.84 -13.36
C ILE A 421 -6.23 -9.85 -14.40
N ASP A 422 -5.58 -9.37 -15.46
CA ASP A 422 -5.15 -10.22 -16.58
C ASP A 422 -3.79 -10.87 -16.34
N LYS A 423 -2.98 -10.28 -15.44
CA LYS A 423 -1.63 -10.73 -15.07
C LYS A 423 -0.70 -10.85 -16.29
N ASP A 424 -0.87 -9.95 -17.24
CA ASP A 424 -0.13 -9.80 -18.49
C ASP A 424 1.40 -9.83 -18.26
N GLN A 425 1.86 -9.27 -17.14
CA GLN A 425 3.29 -9.19 -16.79
C GLN A 425 3.94 -10.53 -16.35
N LEU A 426 3.18 -11.62 -16.12
CA LEU A 426 3.73 -12.90 -15.66
C LEU A 426 4.44 -13.71 -16.76
N TYR A 427 4.20 -13.41 -18.05
CA TYR A 427 4.68 -14.24 -19.16
C TYR A 427 5.95 -13.72 -19.86
N SER A 428 6.52 -12.60 -19.40
CA SER A 428 7.74 -12.01 -19.97
C SER A 428 9.01 -12.85 -19.77
N SER A 429 9.01 -13.84 -18.85
CA SER A 429 10.19 -14.66 -18.50
C SER A 429 10.30 -16.00 -19.23
N TYR A 430 9.39 -16.33 -20.16
CA TYR A 430 9.50 -17.57 -20.95
C TYR A 430 10.44 -17.36 -22.15
N THR A 431 11.73 -17.64 -21.96
CA THR A 431 12.62 -18.01 -23.07
C THR A 431 12.31 -19.46 -23.45
N PRO A 432 11.90 -19.77 -24.70
CA PRO A 432 11.83 -21.16 -25.12
C PRO A 432 13.27 -21.70 -25.15
N SER A 433 13.64 -22.53 -24.19
CA SER A 433 14.82 -23.36 -24.32
C SER A 433 14.62 -24.25 -25.54
N ALA A 434 15.48 -24.08 -26.54
CA ALA A 434 15.47 -24.86 -27.77
C ALA A 434 15.87 -26.31 -27.48
N SER A 435 14.95 -27.14 -26.98
CA SER A 435 15.10 -28.60 -26.90
C SER A 435 13.86 -29.29 -26.33
N PHE A 436 12.67 -29.05 -26.89
CA PHE A 436 11.56 -30.00 -26.78
C PHE A 436 10.83 -30.12 -28.11
N THR A 437 11.39 -30.94 -29.00
CA THR A 437 10.68 -31.53 -30.13
C THR A 437 9.76 -32.64 -29.61
N THR A 438 8.63 -32.28 -29.04
CA THR A 438 7.46 -33.17 -28.95
C THR A 438 6.22 -32.29 -28.86
N PRO A 439 5.37 -32.23 -29.90
CA PRO A 439 4.13 -31.49 -29.83
C PRO A 439 3.17 -32.20 -28.88
N VAL A 440 2.74 -31.51 -27.83
CA VAL A 440 1.62 -31.94 -26.98
C VAL A 440 0.34 -31.72 -27.77
N TYR A 441 -0.18 -32.79 -28.37
CA TYR A 441 -1.54 -32.80 -28.92
C TYR A 441 -2.54 -32.79 -27.77
N VAL A 442 -3.22 -31.66 -27.56
CA VAL A 442 -4.47 -31.65 -26.80
C VAL A 442 -5.55 -32.21 -27.72
N ILE A 443 -5.87 -33.50 -27.55
CA ILE A 443 -6.98 -34.15 -28.25
C ILE A 443 -8.29 -33.63 -27.64
N MET A 444 -8.87 -32.58 -28.22
CA MET A 444 -10.31 -32.34 -28.08
C MET A 444 -11.02 -33.30 -29.04
N LYS A 445 -11.79 -34.26 -28.48
CA LYS A 445 -12.75 -35.06 -29.25
C LYS A 445 -13.82 -34.11 -29.81
N SER A 446 -13.65 -33.68 -31.05
CA SER A 446 -14.71 -33.05 -31.84
C SER A 446 -15.19 -34.08 -32.88
N THR A 447 -16.44 -34.52 -32.73
CA THR A 447 -17.13 -35.35 -33.73
C THR A 447 -17.72 -34.43 -34.81
N SER A 448 -16.90 -33.90 -35.72
CA SER A 448 -17.35 -33.22 -36.97
C SER A 448 -16.18 -33.02 -37.94
N PRO A 449 -16.30 -33.37 -39.24
CA PRO A 449 -15.21 -33.25 -40.19
C PRO A 449 -15.25 -31.90 -40.93
N LEU A 450 -14.50 -30.91 -40.47
CA LEU A 450 -14.10 -29.76 -41.30
C LEU A 450 -12.62 -29.45 -41.05
N VAL A 451 -11.78 -30.18 -41.78
CA VAL A 451 -10.33 -29.97 -41.86
C VAL A 451 -10.07 -28.80 -42.82
N SER A 452 -10.07 -27.57 -42.29
CA SER A 452 -9.42 -26.42 -42.94
C SER A 452 -9.08 -25.24 -41.99
N LEU A 453 -9.30 -25.38 -40.67
CA LEU A 453 -9.11 -24.26 -39.73
C LEU A 453 -7.87 -24.37 -38.83
N VAL A 454 -6.97 -25.32 -39.07
CA VAL A 454 -5.88 -25.64 -38.13
C VAL A 454 -4.62 -24.81 -38.35
N GLU A 455 -4.40 -24.23 -39.54
CA GLU A 455 -3.22 -23.38 -39.78
C GLU A 455 -3.38 -21.92 -39.33
N ASN A 456 -4.61 -21.43 -39.14
CA ASN A 456 -4.83 -20.05 -38.66
C ASN A 456 -4.84 -19.92 -37.12
N PHE A 457 -4.95 -21.02 -36.37
CA PHE A 457 -4.97 -20.95 -34.90
C PHE A 457 -3.59 -20.94 -34.24
N LEU A 458 -2.55 -21.45 -34.92
CA LEU A 458 -1.18 -21.43 -34.42
C LEU A 458 -0.44 -20.09 -34.65
N VAL A 459 -0.99 -19.22 -35.51
CA VAL A 459 -0.49 -17.86 -35.72
C VAL A 459 -1.18 -16.84 -34.80
N LEU A 460 -2.35 -17.16 -34.25
CA LEU A 460 -3.05 -16.28 -33.28
C LEU A 460 -2.55 -16.40 -31.83
N PHE A 461 -1.71 -17.39 -31.51
CA PHE A 461 -1.11 -17.54 -30.18
C PHE A 461 0.23 -16.80 -30.02
N LYS A 462 0.70 -16.14 -31.07
CA LYS A 462 1.85 -15.22 -31.05
C LYS A 462 1.35 -13.84 -31.44
N LEU A 463 1.55 -12.84 -30.57
CA LEU A 463 1.37 -11.38 -30.81
C LEU A 463 0.04 -10.73 -30.37
N CYS A 464 -0.57 -11.13 -29.24
CA CYS A 464 -1.17 -10.10 -28.40
C CYS A 464 -0.05 -9.53 -27.52
N ASN A 465 0.31 -8.28 -27.72
CA ASN A 465 1.34 -7.60 -26.93
C ASN A 465 0.84 -7.49 -25.47
N GLN A 466 1.24 -8.44 -24.60
CA GLN A 466 0.82 -8.60 -23.20
C GLN A 466 1.56 -7.63 -22.25
N ASN A 467 1.79 -6.39 -22.68
CA ASN A 467 2.31 -5.36 -21.79
C ASN A 467 1.21 -4.32 -21.58
N PRO A 468 1.16 -3.64 -20.41
CA PRO A 468 0.23 -2.55 -20.21
C PRO A 468 0.38 -1.52 -21.34
N LYS A 469 -0.74 -1.06 -21.88
CA LYS A 469 -0.80 -0.08 -22.96
C LYS A 469 -0.77 1.32 -22.37
N TRP A 470 0.41 1.73 -21.94
CA TRP A 470 0.61 3.05 -21.36
C TRP A 470 0.31 4.18 -22.36
N ASN A 471 -0.26 5.27 -21.85
CA ASN A 471 -0.47 6.48 -22.64
C ASN A 471 -0.05 7.71 -21.81
N PRO A 472 1.14 8.27 -22.02
CA PRO A 472 2.04 8.06 -23.17
C PRO A 472 2.81 6.72 -23.13
N PRO A 473 3.24 6.19 -24.30
CA PRO A 473 3.92 4.89 -24.40
C PRO A 473 5.43 4.96 -24.11
N SER A 474 6.02 6.15 -24.07
CA SER A 474 7.44 6.35 -23.78
C SER A 474 7.68 7.60 -22.91
N PRO A 475 8.78 7.66 -22.13
CA PRO A 475 9.11 8.84 -21.32
C PRO A 475 9.33 10.11 -22.17
N ASP A 476 9.76 9.96 -23.42
CA ASP A 476 9.96 11.08 -24.35
C ASP A 476 8.65 11.77 -24.78
N GLU A 477 7.53 11.05 -24.68
CA GLU A 477 6.19 11.54 -25.03
C GLU A 477 5.43 12.10 -23.82
N VAL A 478 6.00 12.04 -22.62
CA VAL A 478 5.39 12.61 -21.41
C VAL A 478 5.44 14.14 -21.49
N ASN A 479 4.27 14.76 -21.47
CA ASN A 479 4.15 16.20 -21.37
C ASN A 479 4.53 16.68 -19.95
N PRO A 480 5.63 17.43 -19.76
CA PRO A 480 6.06 17.87 -18.43
C PRO A 480 5.04 18.77 -17.73
N ALA A 481 4.23 19.51 -18.47
CA ALA A 481 3.19 20.37 -17.91
C ALA A 481 2.05 19.55 -17.27
N GLU A 482 1.74 18.37 -17.82
CA GLU A 482 0.76 17.47 -17.19
C GLU A 482 1.30 16.92 -15.87
N VAL A 483 2.58 16.53 -15.84
CA VAL A 483 3.23 16.08 -14.59
C VAL A 483 3.21 17.18 -13.54
N GLU A 484 3.52 18.42 -13.93
CA GLU A 484 3.52 19.57 -13.03
C GLU A 484 2.13 19.86 -12.45
N ALA A 485 1.08 19.73 -13.25
CA ALA A 485 -0.29 19.97 -12.83
C ALA A 485 -0.76 19.04 -11.68
N LEU A 486 -0.09 17.90 -11.45
CA LEU A 486 -0.44 17.00 -10.34
C LEU A 486 -0.06 17.56 -8.96
N PHE A 487 0.92 18.47 -8.91
CA PHE A 487 1.41 19.06 -7.66
C PHE A 487 0.61 20.29 -7.21
N GLU A 488 -0.17 20.88 -8.11
CA GLU A 488 -0.97 22.08 -7.85
C GLU A 488 -1.98 21.83 -6.72
N PRO A 489 -2.29 22.84 -5.89
CA PRO A 489 -3.31 22.71 -4.84
C PRO A 489 -4.64 22.17 -5.38
N LEU A 490 -5.35 21.41 -4.54
CA LEU A 490 -6.67 20.90 -4.89
C LEU A 490 -7.73 22.00 -4.75
N GLY A 491 -8.77 21.91 -5.58
CA GLY A 491 -9.91 22.83 -5.52
C GLY A 491 -10.72 22.66 -4.22
N PRO A 492 -11.57 23.64 -3.86
CA PRO A 492 -12.30 23.67 -2.60
C PRO A 492 -13.27 22.49 -2.42
N GLU A 493 -13.74 21.89 -3.52
CA GLU A 493 -14.61 20.71 -3.51
C GLU A 493 -13.94 19.43 -2.99
N ILE A 494 -12.61 19.29 -3.15
CA ILE A 494 -11.84 18.13 -2.65
C ILE A 494 -11.16 18.51 -1.33
N GLY A 495 -10.59 19.71 -1.28
CA GLY A 495 -9.78 20.18 -0.16
C GLY A 495 -8.39 19.56 -0.12
N GLU A 496 -7.54 20.11 0.75
CA GLU A 496 -6.20 19.59 1.03
C GLU A 496 -6.25 18.57 2.17
N LEU A 497 -5.23 17.70 2.24
CA LEU A 497 -5.08 16.79 3.38
C LEU A 497 -4.91 17.60 4.68
N ASN A 498 -5.82 17.39 5.62
CA ASN A 498 -5.81 18.03 6.95
C ASN A 498 -5.25 17.07 8.00
N VAL A 499 -3.95 17.18 8.26
CA VAL A 499 -3.17 16.34 9.18
C VAL A 499 -2.20 17.17 10.00
#